data_AF-A0AAU5PWG6-F1
#
_entry.id   AF-A0AAU5PWG6-F1
#
_cell.length_a   1.000
_cell.length_b   1.000
_cell.length_c   1.000
_cell.angle_alpha   90.00
_cell.angle_beta   90.00
_cell.angle_gamma   90.00
#
_symmetry.space_group_name_H-M   'P 1'
#
loop_
_entity.id
_entity.type
_entity.pdbx_description
1 polymer ?
#
loop_
_entity_poly.entity_id
_entity_poly.type
_entity_poly.pdbx_seq_one_letter_code
_entity_poly.pdbx_strand_id
1 'polypeptide(L)'
;MVQRDSETWRAFLPVRPGARQLLATASVQLQHLPAGDISPQWAYQLRELNRALDRLDELRREHAEVREAHRVAPVSPEKFVDSVAERNEEAWGYLDTWATAGHTLLDIHAAAHKAPARWIPVPAPAPTPARPAGRR
;
A
#
# COMPACT_ATOMS: atom_id res chain seq x y z
N MET A 1 15.69 -20.01 9.54
CA MET A 1 15.11 -18.67 9.36
C MET A 1 14.76 -18.42 7.90
N VAL A 2 15.68 -18.60 6.95
CA VAL A 2 15.50 -18.41 5.48
C VAL A 2 14.15 -18.88 4.88
N GLN A 3 13.62 -20.03 5.30
CA GLN A 3 12.33 -20.55 4.81
C GLN A 3 11.16 -19.65 5.20
N ARG A 4 11.12 -19.18 6.46
CA ARG A 4 10.06 -18.32 6.99
C ARG A 4 10.04 -16.97 6.26
N ASP A 5 11.22 -16.38 6.07
CA ASP A 5 11.35 -15.07 5.43
C ASP A 5 10.92 -15.12 3.97
N SER A 6 11.26 -16.22 3.29
CA SER A 6 10.80 -16.52 1.92
C SER A 6 9.28 -16.69 1.85
N GLU A 7 8.68 -17.39 2.81
CA GLU A 7 7.23 -17.62 2.88
C GLU A 7 6.47 -16.33 3.15
N THR A 8 6.93 -15.49 4.08
CA THR A 8 6.30 -14.19 4.36
C THR A 8 6.36 -13.27 3.14
N TRP A 9 7.48 -13.25 2.42
CA TRP A 9 7.55 -12.48 1.17
C TRP A 9 6.55 -12.99 0.12
N ARG A 10 6.43 -14.31 -0.04
CA ARG A 10 5.43 -14.91 -0.96
C ARG A 10 4.00 -14.57 -0.55
N ALA A 11 3.70 -14.58 0.75
CA ALA A 11 2.38 -14.23 1.27
C ALA A 11 2.02 -12.76 1.01
N PHE A 12 3.01 -11.86 0.90
CA PHE A 12 2.78 -10.46 0.58
C PHE A 12 2.57 -10.19 -0.93
N LEU A 13 3.04 -11.08 -1.82
CA LEU A 13 2.95 -10.87 -3.28
C LEU A 13 1.54 -10.56 -3.80
N PRO A 14 0.46 -11.21 -3.33
CA PRO A 14 -0.90 -10.91 -3.78
C PRO A 14 -1.42 -9.55 -3.29
N VAL A 15 -0.92 -9.05 -2.15
CA VAL A 15 -1.36 -7.78 -1.54
C VAL A 15 -0.71 -6.59 -2.24
N ARG A 16 0.56 -6.72 -2.60
CA ARG A 16 1.40 -5.62 -3.13
C ARG A 16 0.74 -4.79 -4.25
N PRO A 17 0.13 -5.37 -5.31
CA PRO A 17 -0.44 -4.57 -6.40
C PRO A 17 -1.54 -3.61 -5.94
N GLY A 18 -2.32 -3.97 -4.92
CA GLY A 18 -3.39 -3.15 -4.37
C GLY A 18 -2.98 -2.31 -3.15
N ALA A 19 -1.82 -2.57 -2.56
CA ALA A 19 -1.39 -1.97 -1.29
C ALA A 19 -1.44 -0.43 -1.29
N ARG A 20 -0.96 0.22 -2.36
CA ARG A 20 -1.01 1.69 -2.48
C ARG A 20 -2.44 2.23 -2.52
N GLN A 21 -3.32 1.56 -3.25
CA GLN A 21 -4.73 1.96 -3.33
C GLN A 21 -5.44 1.77 -1.99
N LEU A 22 -5.15 0.67 -1.27
CA LEU A 22 -5.68 0.43 0.08
C LEU A 22 -5.24 1.55 1.04
N LEU A 23 -3.96 1.90 1.05
CA LEU A 23 -3.42 3.00 1.87
C LEU A 23 -4.06 4.35 1.53
N ALA A 24 -4.18 4.67 0.24
CA ALA A 24 -4.81 5.91 -0.19
C ALA A 24 -6.29 5.97 0.23
N THR A 25 -7.01 4.85 0.06
CA THR A 25 -8.43 4.74 0.45
C THR A 25 -8.60 4.93 1.96
N ALA A 26 -7.79 4.24 2.77
CA ALA A 26 -7.82 4.36 4.23
C ALA A 26 -7.44 5.79 4.69
N SER A 27 -6.46 6.43 4.04
CA SER A 27 -6.09 7.81 4.35
C SER A 27 -7.25 8.79 4.11
N VAL A 28 -7.95 8.65 2.97
CA VAL A 28 -9.14 9.46 2.67
C VAL A 28 -10.25 9.19 3.68
N GLN A 29 -10.55 7.92 3.97
CA GLN A 29 -11.57 7.55 4.96
C GLN A 29 -11.27 8.15 6.34
N LEU A 30 -10.03 8.03 6.80
CA LEU A 30 -9.59 8.57 8.09
C LEU A 30 -9.82 10.09 8.22
N GLN A 31 -9.60 10.85 7.14
CA GLN A 31 -9.82 12.30 7.13
C GLN A 31 -11.30 12.71 7.29
N HIS A 32 -12.23 11.81 6.97
CA HIS A 32 -13.67 12.08 6.99
C HIS A 32 -14.38 11.46 8.20
N LEU A 33 -13.66 10.77 9.08
CA LEU A 33 -14.23 10.19 10.29
C LEU A 33 -14.48 11.27 11.36
N PRO A 34 -15.57 11.15 12.13
CA PRO A 34 -15.76 11.95 13.33
C PRO A 34 -14.61 11.73 14.31
N ALA A 35 -14.12 12.80 14.95
CA ALA A 35 -12.96 12.71 15.86
C ALA A 35 -13.14 11.68 17.00
N GLY A 36 -14.37 11.44 17.45
CA GLY A 36 -14.68 10.42 18.48
C GLY A 36 -14.52 8.97 18.02
N ASP A 37 -14.52 8.73 16.70
CA ASP A 37 -14.41 7.40 16.10
C ASP A 37 -12.98 7.09 15.62
N ILE A 38 -12.04 8.04 15.76
CA ILE A 38 -10.66 7.90 15.32
C ILE A 38 -9.80 7.32 16.44
N SER A 39 -9.17 6.17 16.18
CA SER A 39 -8.09 5.70 17.06
C SER A 39 -6.83 6.56 16.87
N PRO A 40 -6.18 7.03 17.95
CA PRO A 40 -5.02 7.93 17.86
C PRO A 40 -3.81 7.28 17.15
N GLN A 41 -3.75 5.95 17.11
CA GLN A 41 -2.66 5.20 16.48
C GLN A 41 -2.81 5.03 14.96
N TRP A 42 -4.00 5.24 14.40
CA TRP A 42 -4.26 4.95 12.98
C TRP A 42 -3.40 5.78 12.03
N ALA A 43 -3.22 7.08 12.32
CA ALA A 43 -2.37 7.93 11.49
C ALA A 43 -0.90 7.48 11.50
N TYR A 44 -0.40 7.05 12.66
CA TYR A 44 0.94 6.48 12.80
C TYR A 44 1.07 5.17 12.00
N GLN A 45 0.13 4.25 12.17
CA GLN A 45 0.13 2.95 11.49
C GLN A 45 0.06 3.10 9.96
N LEU A 46 -0.78 4.00 9.43
CA LEU A 46 -0.82 4.27 7.99
C LEU A 46 0.53 4.77 7.45
N ARG A 47 1.23 5.61 8.22
CA ARG A 47 2.55 6.10 7.83
C ARG A 47 3.59 4.98 7.83
N GLU A 48 3.60 4.13 8.85
CA GLU A 48 4.54 2.99 8.90
C GLU A 48 4.26 1.97 7.80
N LEU A 49 3.00 1.67 7.50
CA LEU A 49 2.63 0.80 6.38
C LEU A 49 3.09 1.36 5.03
N ASN A 50 2.94 2.67 4.82
CA ASN A 50 3.38 3.34 3.59
C ASN A 50 4.91 3.29 3.47
N ARG A 51 5.64 3.65 4.54
CA ARG A 51 7.10 3.54 4.58
C ARG A 51 7.59 2.11 4.34
N ALA A 52 6.94 1.12 4.96
CA ALA A 52 7.27 -0.28 4.76
C ALA A 52 7.04 -0.71 3.30
N LEU A 53 5.94 -0.26 2.67
CA LEU A 53 5.66 -0.54 1.27
C LEU A 53 6.71 0.06 0.34
N ASP A 54 7.12 1.31 0.57
CA ASP A 54 8.16 1.97 -0.23
C ASP A 54 9.48 1.20 -0.17
N ARG A 55 9.88 0.75 1.03
CA ARG A 55 11.08 -0.07 1.23
C ARG A 55 10.98 -1.44 0.57
N LEU A 56 9.83 -2.12 0.67
CA LEU A 56 9.61 -3.39 -0.01
C LEU A 56 9.68 -3.25 -1.55
N ASP A 57 9.18 -2.14 -2.10
CA ASP A 57 9.26 -1.85 -3.53
C ASP A 57 10.69 -1.49 -3.99
N GLU A 58 11.49 -0.85 -3.13
CA GLU A 58 12.92 -0.59 -3.35
C GLU A 58 13.72 -1.90 -3.39
N LEU A 59 13.65 -2.72 -2.33
CA LEU A 59 14.33 -4.03 -2.27
C LEU A 59 13.96 -4.95 -3.44
N ARG A 60 12.70 -4.88 -3.89
CA ARG A 60 12.26 -5.65 -5.05
C ARG A 60 12.89 -5.16 -6.35
N ARG A 61 13.06 -3.85 -6.52
CA ARG A 61 13.71 -3.26 -7.70
C ARG A 61 15.19 -3.61 -7.74
N GLU A 62 15.90 -3.40 -6.63
CA GLU A 62 17.31 -3.76 -6.50
C GLU A 62 17.54 -5.25 -6.78
N HIS A 63 16.74 -6.12 -6.18
CA HIS A 63 16.83 -7.55 -6.45
C HIS A 63 16.49 -7.91 -7.91
N ALA A 64 15.57 -7.19 -8.56
CA ALA A 64 15.28 -7.41 -9.98
C ALA A 64 16.49 -7.05 -10.87
N GLU A 65 17.24 -6.01 -10.53
CA GLU A 65 18.49 -5.64 -11.20
C GLU A 65 19.56 -6.70 -11.02
N VAL A 66 19.74 -7.22 -9.79
CA VAL A 66 20.68 -8.32 -9.51
C VAL A 66 20.31 -9.58 -10.32
N ARG A 67 19.03 -9.94 -10.38
CA ARG A 67 18.59 -11.09 -11.19
C ARG A 67 18.87 -10.88 -12.68
N GLU A 68 18.65 -9.67 -13.20
CA GLU A 68 18.90 -9.39 -14.61
C GLU A 68 20.39 -9.41 -14.93
N ALA A 69 21.23 -8.84 -14.06
CA ALA A 69 22.68 -8.95 -14.17
C ALA A 69 23.14 -10.42 -14.17
N HIS A 70 22.56 -11.25 -13.29
CA HIS A 70 22.82 -12.69 -13.26
C HIS A 70 22.43 -13.38 -14.58
N ARG A 71 21.32 -12.97 -15.20
CA ARG A 71 20.87 -13.51 -16.49
C ARG A 71 21.85 -13.18 -17.63
N VAL A 72 22.41 -11.97 -17.61
CA VAL A 72 23.37 -11.48 -18.63
C VAL A 72 24.75 -12.12 -18.43
N ALA A 73 25.20 -12.25 -17.19
CA ALA A 73 26.47 -12.85 -16.82
C ALA A 73 26.28 -13.75 -15.58
N PRO A 74 26.20 -15.08 -15.75
CA PRO A 74 25.93 -15.98 -14.65
C PRO A 74 26.96 -15.89 -13.52
N VAL A 75 26.54 -15.43 -12.34
CA VAL A 75 27.27 -15.68 -11.09
C VAL A 75 27.06 -17.12 -10.63
N SER A 76 27.84 -17.58 -9.67
CA SER A 76 27.64 -18.93 -9.13
C SER A 76 26.27 -19.04 -8.44
N PRO A 77 25.62 -20.23 -8.46
CA PRO A 77 24.32 -20.44 -7.82
C PRO A 77 24.30 -20.05 -6.34
N GLU A 78 25.41 -20.22 -5.63
CA GLU A 78 25.54 -19.87 -4.21
C GLU A 78 25.40 -18.36 -4.00
N LYS A 79 26.09 -17.54 -4.82
CA LYS A 79 25.99 -16.08 -4.74
C LYS A 79 24.57 -15.58 -5.02
N PHE A 80 23.85 -16.28 -5.90
CA PHE A 80 22.46 -15.96 -6.17
C PHE A 80 21.55 -16.27 -4.98
N VAL A 81 21.73 -17.46 -4.37
CA VAL A 81 20.99 -17.86 -3.15
C VAL A 81 21.27 -16.90 -2.00
N ASP A 82 22.52 -16.50 -1.80
CA ASP A 82 22.92 -15.55 -0.77
C ASP A 82 22.25 -14.18 -0.95
N SER A 83 22.21 -13.66 -2.20
CA SER A 83 21.51 -12.42 -2.51
C SER A 83 20.00 -12.49 -2.23
N VAL A 84 19.37 -13.64 -2.49
CA VAL A 84 17.96 -13.85 -2.13
C VAL A 84 17.77 -13.88 -0.62
N ALA A 85 18.69 -14.50 0.12
CA ALA A 85 18.66 -14.57 1.57
C ALA A 85 18.80 -13.18 2.22
N GLU A 86 19.76 -12.38 1.75
CA GLU A 86 19.99 -10.99 2.20
C GLU A 86 18.74 -10.13 1.97
N ARG A 87 18.14 -10.19 0.78
CA ARG A 87 16.90 -9.47 0.48
C ARG A 87 15.71 -9.92 1.33
N ASN A 88 15.66 -11.21 1.70
CA ASN A 88 14.64 -11.74 2.61
C ASN A 88 14.83 -11.21 4.04
N GLU A 89 16.07 -11.20 4.52
CA GLU A 89 16.44 -10.71 5.84
C GLU A 89 16.12 -9.21 5.98
N GLU A 90 16.54 -8.39 5.02
CA GLU A 90 16.28 -6.95 5.03
C GLU A 90 14.78 -6.62 4.92
N ALA A 91 14.04 -7.42 4.16
CA ALA A 91 12.59 -7.26 4.02
C ALA A 91 11.80 -7.60 5.29
N TRP A 92 12.38 -8.37 6.22
CA TRP A 92 11.65 -8.97 7.32
C TRP A 92 10.88 -7.94 8.14
N GLY A 93 11.54 -6.87 8.59
CA GLY A 93 10.90 -5.84 9.43
C GLY A 93 9.75 -5.12 8.73
N TYR A 94 9.86 -4.91 7.42
CA TYR A 94 8.80 -4.27 6.63
C TYR A 94 7.62 -5.21 6.37
N LEU A 95 7.89 -6.48 6.13
CA LEU A 95 6.85 -7.51 6.03
C LEU A 95 6.12 -7.72 7.35
N ASP A 96 6.84 -7.71 8.47
CA ASP A 96 6.26 -7.81 9.81
C ASP A 96 5.38 -6.60 10.14
N THR A 97 5.79 -5.40 9.71
CA THR A 97 4.94 -4.19 9.80
C THR A 97 3.61 -4.38 9.06
N TRP A 98 3.64 -4.93 7.83
CA TRP A 98 2.41 -5.24 7.08
C TRP A 98 1.57 -6.34 7.73
N ALA A 99 2.20 -7.36 8.31
CA ALA A 99 1.51 -8.45 8.99
C ALA A 99 0.81 -7.98 10.29
N THR A 100 1.43 -7.07 11.03
CA THR A 100 0.95 -6.62 12.34
C THR A 100 0.03 -5.40 12.27
N ALA A 101 0.33 -4.43 11.42
CA ALA A 101 -0.43 -3.19 11.29
C ALA A 101 -1.41 -3.19 10.10
N GLY A 102 -1.36 -4.18 9.20
CA GLY A 102 -2.22 -4.21 8.01
C GLY A 102 -3.73 -4.23 8.32
N HIS A 103 -4.12 -4.78 9.47
CA HIS A 103 -5.53 -4.79 9.92
C HIS A 103 -6.11 -3.38 10.11
N THR A 104 -5.28 -2.39 10.40
CA THR A 104 -5.70 -0.98 10.53
C THR A 104 -6.44 -0.47 9.29
N LEU A 105 -6.11 -0.97 8.11
CA LEU A 105 -6.81 -0.63 6.87
C LEU A 105 -8.28 -1.08 6.91
N LEU A 106 -8.55 -2.24 7.51
CA LEU A 106 -9.89 -2.79 7.67
C LEU A 106 -10.64 -2.06 8.80
N ASP A 107 -9.96 -1.72 9.89
CA ASP A 107 -10.55 -0.97 11.01
C ASP A 107 -11.06 0.40 10.55
N ILE A 108 -10.22 1.15 9.81
CA ILE A 108 -10.59 2.45 9.25
C ILE A 108 -11.76 2.30 8.27
N HIS A 109 -11.71 1.29 7.41
CA HIS A 109 -12.80 1.03 6.47
C HIS A 109 -14.12 0.70 7.17
N ALA A 110 -14.08 -0.15 8.20
CA ALA A 110 -15.25 -0.51 9.00
C ALA A 110 -15.82 0.70 9.76
N ALA A 111 -14.96 1.55 10.31
CA ALA A 111 -15.38 2.80 10.94
C ALA A 111 -16.05 3.74 9.93
N ALA A 112 -15.48 3.88 8.72
CA ALA A 112 -16.05 4.71 7.67
C ALA A 112 -17.42 4.21 7.19
N HIS A 113 -17.64 2.90 7.17
CA HIS A 113 -18.94 2.32 6.85
C HIS A 113 -20.00 2.50 7.95
N LYS A 114 -19.58 2.55 9.22
CA LYS A 114 -20.47 2.78 10.36
C LYS A 114 -20.79 4.26 10.56
N ALA A 115 -19.91 5.15 10.10
CA ALA A 115 -20.13 6.58 10.18
C ALA A 115 -21.48 6.91 9.51
N PRO A 116 -22.39 7.61 10.21
CA PRO A 116 -23.68 7.97 9.64
C PRO A 116 -23.43 8.72 8.34
N ALA A 117 -24.08 8.28 7.25
CA ALA A 117 -23.86 8.71 5.88
C ALA A 117 -23.79 10.24 5.75
N ARG A 118 -22.61 10.80 6.01
CA ARG A 118 -22.32 12.19 5.81
C ARG A 118 -21.46 12.28 4.55
N TRP A 119 -22.18 12.21 3.44
CA TRP A 119 -21.81 12.80 2.15
C TRP A 119 -20.53 12.28 1.50
N ILE A 120 -20.69 11.31 0.60
CA ILE A 120 -19.92 11.38 -0.65
C ILE A 120 -20.60 12.49 -1.46
N PRO A 121 -19.94 13.62 -1.76
CA PRO A 121 -20.53 14.61 -2.66
C PRO A 121 -20.66 13.95 -4.03
N VAL A 122 -21.89 13.66 -4.44
CA VAL A 122 -22.17 13.41 -5.85
C VAL A 122 -21.92 14.75 -6.56
N PRO A 123 -21.02 14.83 -7.56
CA PRO A 123 -20.82 16.07 -8.31
C PRO A 123 -22.15 16.47 -8.96
N ALA A 124 -22.66 17.66 -8.61
CA ALA A 124 -23.82 18.20 -9.29
C ALA A 124 -23.45 18.43 -10.77
N PRO A 125 -24.29 17.99 -11.74
CA PRO A 125 -24.02 18.27 -13.14
C PRO A 125 -23.96 19.78 -13.37
N ALA A 126 -22.93 20.23 -14.09
CA ALA A 126 -22.73 21.65 -14.38
C ALA A 126 -23.95 22.23 -15.13
N PRO A 127 -24.41 23.45 -14.78
CA PRO A 127 -25.50 24.08 -15.50
C PRO A 127 -25.11 24.29 -16.98
N THR A 128 -25.96 23.81 -17.88
CA THR A 128 -25.75 23.95 -19.32
C THR A 128 -25.80 25.44 -19.69
N PRO A 129 -24.81 25.98 -20.42
CA PRO A 129 -24.82 27.38 -20.80
C PRO A 129 -26.06 27.71 -21.65
N ALA A 130 -26.84 28.70 -21.22
CA ALA A 130 -27.98 29.19 -21.97
C ALA A 130 -27.50 29.80 -23.30
N ARG A 131 -28.02 29.26 -24.40
CA ARG A 131 -27.72 29.74 -25.76
C ARG A 131 -28.32 31.16 -25.93
N PRO A 132 -27.54 32.18 -26.31
CA PRO A 132 -28.08 33.51 -26.52
C PRO A 132 -29.08 33.48 -27.68
N ALA A 133 -30.28 33.98 -27.43
CA ALA A 133 -31.28 34.24 -28.45
C ALA A 133 -30.74 35.34 -29.39
N GLY A 134 -30.38 34.95 -30.61
CA GLY A 134 -29.97 35.87 -31.65
C GLY A 134 -31.07 36.90 -31.89
N ARG A 135 -30.73 38.18 -31.70
CA ARG A 135 -31.57 39.32 -32.03
C ARG A 135 -31.57 39.49 -33.55
N ARG A 136 -32.77 39.68 -34.11
CA ARG A 136 -33.01 40.10 -35.50
C ARG A 136 -32.36 41.45 -35.81
#